data_AF-A0A3D2L0W6-F1
#
_entry.id   AF-A0A3D2L0W6-F1
#
_cell.length_a   1.000
_cell.length_b   1.000
_cell.length_c   1.000
_cell.angle_alpha   90.00
_cell.angle_beta   90.00
_cell.angle_gamma   90.00
#
_symmetry.space_group_name_H-M   'P 1'
#
loop_
_entity.id
_entity.type
_entity.pdbx_description
1 polymer ?
#
loop_
_entity_poly.entity_id
_entity_poly.type
_entity_poly.pdbx_seq_one_letter_code
_entity_poly.pdbx_strand_id
1 'polypeptide(L)'
;GQAEEFADKQEFNARMELLTAAMEDLNERERHILTERRLSEEPKTLEELSEVYSVSRERIRQIEVRAFEKLQKAMKRMAKDQGLPNMAPNPA
;
A
#
# COMPACT_ATOMS: atom_id res chain seq x y z
N GLY A 1 -24.03 -11.23 -12.90
CA GLY A 1 -24.69 -12.53 -12.55
C GLY A 1 -23.93 -13.25 -11.44
N GLN A 2 -24.44 -14.33 -10.84
CA GLN A 2 -23.75 -15.02 -9.72
C GLN A 2 -22.28 -15.41 -10.02
N ALA A 3 -21.97 -15.78 -11.26
CA ALA A 3 -20.60 -16.08 -11.70
C ALA A 3 -19.67 -14.86 -11.75
N GLU A 4 -20.22 -13.69 -12.07
CA GLU A 4 -19.50 -12.41 -12.15
C GLU A 4 -19.18 -11.90 -10.74
N GLU A 5 -20.17 -11.93 -9.84
CA GLU A 5 -19.98 -11.54 -8.44
C GLU A 5 -18.96 -12.44 -7.71
N PHE A 6 -18.89 -13.72 -8.09
CA PHE A 6 -17.90 -14.65 -7.57
C PHE A 6 -16.49 -14.36 -8.09
N ALA A 7 -16.35 -14.01 -9.38
CA ALA A 7 -15.08 -13.62 -9.97
C ALA A 7 -14.53 -12.32 -9.33
N ASP A 8 -15.40 -11.32 -9.14
CA ASP A 8 -15.03 -10.05 -8.49
C ASP A 8 -14.54 -10.25 -7.05
N LYS A 9 -15.22 -11.12 -6.29
CA LYS A 9 -14.81 -11.47 -4.91
C LYS A 9 -13.46 -12.18 -4.88
N GLN A 10 -13.20 -13.10 -5.82
CA GLN A 10 -11.91 -13.78 -5.89
C GLN A 10 -10.79 -12.81 -6.26
N GLU A 11 -11.01 -11.94 -7.23
CA GLU A 11 -10.02 -10.93 -7.62
C GLU A 11 -9.74 -9.96 -6.46
N PHE A 12 -10.78 -9.52 -5.74
CA PHE A 12 -10.63 -8.69 -4.56
C PHE A 12 -9.79 -9.37 -3.47
N ASN A 13 -10.11 -10.63 -3.14
CA ASN A 13 -9.39 -11.38 -2.12
C ASN A 13 -7.91 -11.57 -2.51
N ALA A 14 -7.62 -11.96 -3.75
CA ALA A 14 -6.26 -12.10 -4.24
C ALA A 14 -5.47 -10.78 -4.18
N ARG A 15 -6.09 -9.67 -4.57
CA ARG A 15 -5.47 -8.33 -4.45
C ARG A 15 -5.20 -7.96 -3.00
N MET A 16 -6.11 -8.28 -2.08
CA MET A 16 -5.95 -7.97 -0.66
C MET A 16 -4.83 -8.80 -0.03
N GLU A 17 -4.76 -10.10 -0.32
CA GLU A 17 -3.67 -10.98 0.13
C GLU A 17 -2.30 -10.49 -0.37
N LEU A 18 -2.22 -10.08 -1.64
CA LEU A 18 -1.01 -9.49 -2.21
C LEU A 18 -0.62 -8.19 -1.53
N LEU A 19 -1.59 -7.31 -1.25
CA LEU A 19 -1.35 -6.05 -0.55
C LEU A 19 -0.82 -6.32 0.86
N THR A 20 -1.47 -7.21 1.62
CA THR A 20 -1.07 -7.56 2.98
C THR A 20 0.36 -8.12 3.01
N ALA A 21 0.68 -9.06 2.13
CA ALA A 21 2.03 -9.63 2.06
C ALA A 21 3.07 -8.61 1.57
N ALA A 22 2.74 -7.76 0.60
CA ALA A 22 3.65 -6.71 0.13
C ALA A 22 3.93 -5.64 1.19
N MET A 23 3.00 -5.41 2.12
CA MET A 23 3.20 -4.51 3.26
C MET A 23 4.26 -5.06 4.23
N GLU A 24 4.50 -6.38 4.30
CA GLU A 24 5.54 -6.99 5.15
C GLU A 24 6.96 -6.52 4.80
N ASP A 25 7.22 -6.17 3.53
CA ASP A 25 8.52 -5.63 3.06
C ASP A 25 8.80 -4.20 3.58
N LEU A 26 7.80 -3.52 4.17
CA LEU A 26 7.95 -2.19 4.76
C LEU A 26 8.41 -2.29 6.22
N ASN A 27 9.31 -1.41 6.65
CA ASN A 27 9.55 -1.29 8.08
C ASN A 27 8.33 -0.68 8.80
N GLU A 28 8.28 -0.77 10.12
CA GLU A 28 7.15 -0.27 10.93
C GLU A 28 6.80 1.19 10.62
N ARG A 29 7.81 2.05 10.48
CA ARG A 29 7.62 3.48 10.20
C ARG A 29 7.08 3.74 8.79
N GLU A 30 7.61 3.04 7.79
CA GLU A 30 7.13 3.08 6.40
C GLU A 30 5.68 2.61 6.32
N ARG A 31 5.37 1.47 6.95
CA ARG A 31 4.05 0.87 7.00
C ARG A 31 3.04 1.80 7.67
N HIS A 32 3.37 2.35 8.83
CA HIS A 32 2.49 3.27 9.55
C HIS A 32 2.23 4.55 8.75
N ILE A 33 3.27 5.21 8.22
CA ILE A 33 3.10 6.42 7.40
C ILE A 33 2.24 6.13 6.16
N LEU A 34 2.48 5.02 5.46
CA LEU A 34 1.69 4.67 4.28
C LEU A 34 0.24 4.37 4.63
N THR A 35 0.00 3.64 5.73
CA THR A 35 -1.34 3.32 6.22
C THR A 35 -2.11 4.58 6.59
N GLU A 36 -1.55 5.41 7.47
CA GLU A 36 -2.20 6.64 7.95
C GLU A 36 -2.47 7.64 6.82
N ARG A 37 -1.64 7.69 5.77
CA ARG A 37 -1.82 8.64 4.66
C ARG A 37 -2.69 8.14 3.52
N ARG A 38 -2.84 6.82 3.35
CA ARG A 38 -3.44 6.24 2.12
C ARG A 38 -4.50 5.18 2.36
N LEU A 39 -4.45 4.48 3.49
CA LEU A 39 -5.31 3.33 3.78
C LEU A 39 -6.26 3.57 4.96
N SER A 40 -6.09 4.68 5.69
CA SER A 40 -7.00 5.13 6.74
C SER A 40 -8.26 5.76 6.15
N GLU A 41 -9.41 5.59 6.84
CA GLU A 41 -10.67 6.27 6.53
C GLU A 41 -10.54 7.80 6.66
N GLU A 42 -9.70 8.25 7.59
CA GLU A 42 -9.33 9.65 7.80
C GLU A 42 -7.82 9.80 7.57
N PRO A 43 -7.39 10.11 6.32
CA PRO A 43 -5.97 10.22 6.01
C PRO A 43 -5.29 11.38 6.74
N LYS A 44 -4.21 11.09 7.47
CA LYS A 44 -3.40 12.13 8.10
C LYS A 44 -2.61 12.93 7.08
N THR A 45 -2.44 14.21 7.35
CA THR A 45 -1.58 15.13 6.62
C THR A 45 -0.09 14.88 6.90
N LEU A 46 0.78 15.47 6.08
CA LEU A 46 2.23 15.38 6.31
C LEU A 46 2.61 16.10 7.60
N GLU A 47 1.84 17.12 7.99
CA GLU A 47 2.06 17.95 9.16
C GLU A 47 1.76 17.18 10.44
N GLU A 48 0.59 16.55 10.55
CA GLU A 48 0.22 15.72 11.70
C GLU A 48 1.23 14.58 11.93
N LEU A 49 1.69 13.92 10.86
CA LEU A 49 2.72 12.87 10.98
C LEU A 49 4.11 13.44 11.28
N SER A 50 4.40 14.67 10.86
CA SER A 50 5.66 15.33 11.16
C SER A 50 5.80 15.61 12.66
N GLU A 51 4.70 15.97 13.32
CA GLU A 51 4.61 16.14 14.76
C GLU A 51 4.80 14.82 15.50
N VAL A 52 4.04 13.78 15.12
CA VAL A 52 4.12 12.43 15.73
C VAL A 52 5.55 11.87 15.72
N TYR A 53 6.26 12.04 14.61
CA TYR A 53 7.61 11.51 14.45
C TYR A 53 8.73 12.52 14.76
N SER A 54 8.39 13.75 15.13
CA SER A 54 9.35 14.85 15.38
C SER A 54 10.37 15.02 14.24
N VAL A 55 9.90 15.03 13.00
CA VAL A 55 10.72 15.27 11.79
C VAL A 55 10.04 16.29 10.89
N SER A 56 10.71 16.74 9.82
CA SER A 56 10.07 17.66 8.86
C SER A 56 8.99 16.98 7.99
N ARG A 57 8.05 17.77 7.48
CA ARG A 57 7.07 17.33 6.47
C ARG A 57 7.72 16.67 5.25
N GLU A 58 8.84 17.23 4.80
CA GLU A 58 9.62 16.68 3.68
C GLU A 58 10.19 15.30 4.04
N ARG A 59 10.63 15.10 5.29
CA ARG A 59 11.08 13.78 5.73
C ARG A 59 9.96 12.75 5.70
N ILE A 60 8.75 13.11 6.13
CA ILE A 60 7.57 12.24 6.02
C ILE A 60 7.28 11.91 4.55
N ARG A 61 7.28 12.91 3.67
CA ARG A 61 7.08 12.73 2.22
C ARG A 61 8.08 11.74 1.63
N GLN A 62 9.36 11.87 1.97
CA GLN A 62 10.39 10.95 1.48
C GLN A 62 10.17 9.51 1.95
N ILE A 63 9.73 9.32 3.20
CA ILE A 63 9.42 8.00 3.73
C ILE A 63 8.19 7.42 3.01
N GLU A 64 7.14 8.23 2.82
CA GLU A 64 5.94 7.83 2.08
C GLU A 64 6.27 7.37 0.66
N VAL A 65 7.03 8.17 -0.09
CA VAL A 65 7.43 7.83 -1.47
C VAL A 65 8.22 6.52 -1.50
N ARG A 66 9.21 6.36 -0.60
CA ARG A 66 10.01 5.12 -0.52
C ARG A 66 9.17 3.90 -0.15
N ALA A 67 8.24 4.06 0.81
CA ALA A 67 7.32 3.00 1.21
C ALA A 67 6.44 2.58 0.04
N PHE A 68 5.89 3.55 -0.71
CA PHE A 68 5.07 3.29 -1.86
C PHE A 68 5.84 2.59 -3.00
N GLU A 69 7.07 3.03 -3.29
CA GLU A 69 7.93 2.35 -4.28
C GLU A 69 8.25 0.90 -3.91
N LYS A 70 8.51 0.63 -2.62
CA LYS A 70 8.71 -0.73 -2.12
C LYS A 70 7.45 -1.58 -2.31
N LEU A 71 6.29 -1.03 -1.92
CA LEU A 71 5.01 -1.70 -2.07
C LEU A 71 4.73 -2.05 -3.54
N GLN A 72 4.92 -1.10 -4.45
CA GLN A 72 4.74 -1.35 -5.89
C GLN A 72 5.67 -2.45 -6.42
N LYS A 73 6.94 -2.46 -6.00
CA LYS A 73 7.91 -3.50 -6.41
C LYS A 73 7.50 -4.88 -5.88
N ALA A 74 7.09 -4.97 -4.61
CA ALA A 74 6.65 -6.21 -4.00
C ALA A 74 5.39 -6.75 -4.69
N MET A 75 4.36 -5.92 -4.89
CA MET A 75 3.13 -6.33 -5.58
C MET A 75 3.37 -6.76 -7.03
N LYS A 76 4.24 -6.06 -7.78
CA LYS A 76 4.62 -6.48 -9.15
C LYS A 76 5.33 -7.83 -9.17
N ARG A 77 6.25 -8.06 -8.24
CA ARG A 77 6.98 -9.34 -8.09
C ARG A 77 6.00 -10.47 -7.82
N MET A 78 5.14 -10.31 -6.81
CA MET A 78 4.20 -11.34 -6.39
C MET A 78 3.10 -11.61 -7.41
N ALA A 79 2.57 -10.58 -8.06
CA ALA A 79 1.59 -10.76 -9.15
C ALA A 79 2.19 -11.56 -10.31
N LYS A 80 3.45 -11.27 -10.67
CA LYS A 80 4.17 -12.05 -11.70
C LYS A 80 4.34 -13.51 -11.28
N ASP A 81 4.69 -13.77 -10.03
CA ASP A 81 4.90 -15.13 -9.51
C ASP A 81 3.58 -15.96 -9.50
N GLN A 82 2.44 -15.30 -9.31
CA GLN A 82 1.11 -15.92 -9.33
C GLN A 82 0.44 -15.93 -10.72
N GLY A 83 1.10 -15.39 -11.76
CA GLY A 83 0.52 -15.28 -13.10
C GLY A 83 -0.65 -14.29 -13.21
N LEU A 84 -0.75 -13.37 -12.25
CA LEU A 84 -1.81 -12.36 -12.19
C LEU A 84 -1.44 -11.12 -13.02
N PRO A 85 -2.43 -10.41 -13.60
CA PRO A 85 -2.20 -9.13 -14.28
C PRO A 85 -1.64 -8.08 -13.31
N ASN A 86 -1.04 -7.00 -13.84
CA ASN A 86 -0.38 -5.98 -13.03
C ASN A 86 -1.33 -5.39 -11.96
N MET A 87 -1.15 -5.80 -10.71
CA MET A 87 -1.95 -5.39 -9.54
C MET A 87 -1.28 -4.29 -8.71
N ALA A 88 -0.28 -3.59 -9.27
CA ALA A 88 0.39 -2.51 -8.54
C ALA A 88 -0.60 -1.40 -8.13
N PRO A 89 -0.47 -0.86 -6.91
CA PRO A 89 -1.35 0.19 -6.44
C PRO A 89 -1.10 1.45 -7.28
N ASN A 90 -2.19 2.10 -7.70
CA ASN A 90 -2.13 3.35 -8.45
C ASN A 90 -1.65 4.47 -7.51
N PRO A 91 -0.58 5.23 -7.86
CA PRO A 91 -0.28 6.47 -7.16
C PRO A 91 -1.39 7.46 -7.50
N ALA A 92 -2.39 7.57 -6.63
CA ALA A 92 -3.39 8.63 -6.73
C ALA A 92 -2.73 10.02 -6.78
#